data_AF-A0A179BMB7-F1
#
_entry.id   AF-A0A179BMB7-F1
#
_cell.length_a   1.000
_cell.length_b   1.000
_cell.length_c   1.000
_cell.angle_alpha   90.00
_cell.angle_beta   90.00
_cell.angle_gamma   90.00
#
_symmetry.space_group_name_H-M   'P 1'
#
loop_
_entity.id
_entity.type
_entity.pdbx_description
1 polymer ?
#
loop_
_entity_poly.entity_id
_entity_poly.type
_entity_poly.pdbx_seq_one_letter_code
_entity_poly.pdbx_strand_id
1 'polypeptide(L)'
;MIIVISFLRVLYGREPFCASGPEEHCLREWMSALGGWVAVGAAIPTVWFLSRQVRDAEKQHRTMVSIQTRPTYMLAKKAAETSANIRVQCEETLGRWQVAKLPQNFDSLRSAIERLKFLRDLVDRTEFVRVQTEIEFTHMRHEQLISSIEEATRGVERDFEEINIERVPIAREAVVGSHKNAVMYLQQVHDICNSYVSDFDRITEHLR
;
A
#
# COMPACT_ATOMS: atom_id res chain seq x y z
N MET A 1 5.25 -26.45 -42.92
CA MET A 1 5.48 -27.90 -43.13
C MET A 1 4.99 -28.39 -44.50
N ILE A 2 3.79 -28.02 -44.96
CA ILE A 2 3.24 -28.43 -46.28
C ILE A 2 4.11 -27.96 -47.46
N ILE A 3 4.62 -26.73 -47.43
CA ILE A 3 5.45 -26.16 -48.52
C ILE A 3 6.78 -26.90 -48.68
N VAL A 4 7.41 -27.30 -47.57
CA VAL A 4 8.70 -28.03 -47.58
C VAL A 4 8.53 -29.45 -48.12
N ILE A 5 7.42 -30.12 -47.76
CA ILE A 5 7.09 -31.46 -48.26
C ILE A 5 6.77 -31.42 -49.76
N SER A 6 6.06 -30.39 -50.23
CA SER A 6 5.79 -30.20 -51.65
C SER A 6 7.07 -29.95 -52.46
N PHE A 7 8.00 -29.15 -51.95
CA PHE A 7 9.25 -28.84 -52.62
C PHE A 7 10.18 -30.08 -52.72
N LEU A 8 10.26 -30.88 -51.64
CA LEU A 8 11.03 -32.13 -51.62
C LEU A 8 10.47 -33.20 -52.58
N ARG A 9 9.14 -33.29 -52.72
CA ARG A 9 8.50 -34.21 -53.68
C ARG A 9 8.78 -33.88 -55.13
N VAL A 10 8.96 -32.59 -55.44
CA VAL A 10 9.22 -32.12 -56.80
C VAL A 10 10.67 -32.36 -57.20
N LEU A 11 11.62 -32.23 -56.26
CA LEU A 11 13.05 -32.38 -56.56
C LEU A 11 13.57 -33.82 -56.60
N TYR A 12 12.99 -34.74 -55.81
CA TYR A 12 13.54 -36.10 -55.65
C TYR A 12 12.73 -37.23 -56.33
N GLY A 13 11.65 -36.91 -57.03
CA GLY A 13 10.80 -37.91 -57.68
C GLY A 13 10.03 -38.80 -56.69
N ARG A 14 9.18 -39.69 -57.22
CA ARG A 14 8.21 -40.48 -56.43
C ARG A 14 8.80 -41.80 -55.87
N GLU A 15 9.99 -42.17 -56.33
CA GLU A 15 10.65 -43.45 -56.02
C GLU A 15 11.26 -43.57 -54.61
N PRO A 16 11.84 -42.54 -53.96
CA PRO A 16 12.32 -42.67 -52.58
C PRO A 16 11.17 -42.77 -51.56
N PHE A 17 9.90 -42.65 -52.00
CA PHE A 17 8.74 -42.69 -51.12
C PHE A 17 8.09 -44.07 -51.01
N CYS A 18 8.47 -45.06 -51.82
CA CYS A 18 8.19 -46.51 -51.69
C CYS A 18 8.83 -47.23 -52.91
N ALA A 19 9.84 -48.08 -52.72
CA ALA A 19 10.21 -49.09 -53.70
C ALA A 19 9.72 -50.47 -53.20
N SER A 20 9.20 -51.24 -54.15
CA SER A 20 8.45 -52.47 -53.93
C SER A 20 9.39 -53.64 -53.62
N GLY A 21 9.90 -53.73 -52.39
CA GLY A 21 10.78 -54.82 -51.95
C GLY A 21 10.58 -55.19 -50.47
N PRO A 22 10.68 -56.48 -50.09
CA PRO A 22 10.39 -56.98 -48.73
C PRO A 22 11.45 -56.58 -47.67
N GLU A 23 12.53 -55.89 -48.05
CA GLU A 23 13.66 -55.50 -47.18
C GLU A 23 13.84 -53.96 -47.11
N GLU A 24 12.87 -53.17 -47.60
CA GLU A 24 13.04 -51.71 -47.65
C GLU A 24 12.36 -50.98 -46.48
N HIS A 25 13.16 -50.63 -45.46
CA HIS A 25 12.76 -49.75 -44.36
C HIS A 25 12.33 -48.38 -44.90
N CYS A 26 11.02 -48.15 -44.94
CA CYS A 26 10.42 -46.97 -45.54
C CYS A 26 10.92 -45.66 -44.90
N LEU A 27 11.10 -44.60 -45.70
CA LEU A 27 11.35 -43.23 -45.22
C LEU A 27 10.31 -42.77 -44.18
N ARG A 28 9.11 -43.36 -44.20
CA ARG A 28 8.06 -43.21 -43.19
C ARG A 28 8.47 -43.74 -41.81
N GLU A 29 9.14 -44.88 -41.72
CA GLU A 29 9.64 -45.42 -40.44
C GLU A 29 10.80 -44.58 -39.90
N TRP A 30 11.70 -44.12 -40.78
CA TRP A 30 12.77 -43.19 -40.42
C TRP A 30 12.25 -41.84 -39.94
N MET A 31 11.24 -41.27 -40.62
CA MET A 31 10.58 -40.04 -40.15
C MET A 31 9.77 -40.26 -38.87
N SER A 32 9.20 -41.44 -38.65
CA SER A 32 8.52 -41.78 -37.41
C SER A 32 9.51 -41.94 -36.24
N ALA A 33 10.70 -42.49 -36.50
CA ALA A 33 11.78 -42.65 -35.51
C ALA A 33 12.52 -41.32 -35.24
N LEU A 34 12.67 -40.46 -36.24
CA LEU A 34 13.28 -39.12 -36.10
C LEU A 34 12.30 -38.07 -35.55
N GLY A 35 11.00 -38.24 -35.75
CA GLY A 35 9.97 -37.28 -35.31
C GLY A 35 9.97 -37.04 -33.79
N GLY A 36 10.29 -38.06 -32.98
CA GLY A 36 10.44 -37.92 -31.53
C GLY A 36 11.65 -37.06 -31.13
N TRP A 37 12.79 -37.26 -31.79
CA TRP A 37 14.01 -36.48 -31.55
C TRP A 37 13.92 -35.05 -32.08
N VAL A 38 13.22 -34.83 -33.19
CA VAL A 38 12.94 -33.49 -33.73
C VAL A 38 12.06 -32.70 -32.75
N ALA A 39 11.05 -33.33 -32.14
CA ALA A 39 10.23 -32.69 -31.12
C ALA A 39 11.05 -32.30 -29.86
N VAL A 40 11.95 -33.18 -29.40
CA VAL A 40 12.87 -32.88 -28.29
C VAL A 40 13.85 -31.75 -28.67
N GLY A 41 14.39 -31.80 -29.89
CA GLY A 41 15.29 -30.77 -30.42
C GLY A 41 14.63 -29.41 -30.58
N ALA A 42 13.34 -29.35 -30.87
CA ALA A 42 12.56 -28.10 -30.86
C ALA A 42 12.18 -27.66 -29.43
N ALA A 43 11.88 -28.61 -28.54
CA ALA A 43 11.46 -28.31 -27.17
C ALA A 43 12.61 -27.73 -26.31
N ILE A 44 13.85 -28.20 -26.47
CA ILE A 44 14.99 -27.72 -25.67
C ILE A 44 15.23 -26.20 -25.85
N PRO A 45 15.36 -25.66 -27.08
CA PRO A 45 15.47 -24.22 -27.30
C PRO A 45 14.27 -23.45 -26.75
N THR A 46 13.06 -23.97 -26.91
CA THR A 46 11.84 -23.33 -26.38
C THR A 46 11.88 -23.25 -24.86
N VAL A 47 12.16 -24.34 -24.16
CA VAL A 47 12.26 -24.36 -22.69
C VAL A 47 13.40 -23.46 -22.21
N TRP A 48 14.54 -23.47 -22.89
CA TRP A 48 15.65 -22.59 -22.56
C TRP A 48 15.27 -21.11 -22.71
N PHE A 49 14.63 -20.74 -23.82
CA PHE A 49 14.20 -19.37 -24.07
C PHE A 49 13.11 -18.92 -23.08
N LEU A 50 12.16 -19.78 -22.75
CA LEU A 50 11.14 -19.52 -21.72
C LEU A 50 11.77 -19.37 -20.33
N SER A 51 12.73 -20.21 -19.96
CA SER A 51 13.44 -20.09 -18.70
C SER A 51 14.18 -18.76 -18.58
N ARG A 52 14.73 -18.27 -19.70
CA ARG A 52 15.38 -16.96 -19.77
C ARG A 52 14.35 -15.83 -19.64
N GLN A 53 13.22 -15.92 -20.35
CA GLN A 53 12.14 -14.93 -20.25
C GLN A 53 11.58 -14.83 -18.82
N VAL A 54 11.37 -15.96 -18.14
CA VAL A 54 10.89 -15.96 -16.75
C VAL A 54 11.90 -15.27 -15.83
N ARG A 55 13.20 -15.53 -15.99
CA ARG A 55 14.25 -14.88 -15.19
C ARG A 55 14.34 -13.38 -15.46
N ASP A 56 14.24 -12.96 -16.72
CA ASP A 56 14.27 -11.54 -17.09
C ASP A 56 13.00 -10.82 -16.61
N ALA A 57 11.83 -11.45 -16.72
CA ALA A 57 10.57 -10.95 -16.18
C ALA A 57 10.60 -10.83 -14.66
N GLU A 58 11.19 -11.81 -13.95
CA GLU A 58 11.36 -11.75 -12.50
C GLU A 58 12.26 -10.57 -12.09
N LYS A 59 13.36 -10.35 -12.81
CA LYS A 59 14.26 -9.20 -12.56
C LYS A 59 13.57 -7.86 -12.80
N GLN A 60 12.80 -7.74 -13.90
CA GLN A 60 12.03 -6.53 -14.20
C GLN A 60 10.94 -6.31 -13.15
N HIS A 61 10.24 -7.37 -12.74
CA HIS A 61 9.20 -7.30 -11.71
C HIS A 61 9.77 -6.80 -10.38
N ARG A 62 10.88 -7.37 -9.90
CA ARG A 62 11.57 -6.91 -8.68
C ARG A 62 11.94 -5.42 -8.75
N THR A 63 12.49 -4.98 -9.89
CA THR A 63 12.87 -3.58 -10.10
C THR A 63 11.64 -2.67 -10.09
N MET A 64 10.56 -3.06 -10.77
CA MET A 64 9.32 -2.29 -10.84
C MET A 64 8.64 -2.16 -9.47
N VAL A 65 8.55 -3.26 -8.72
CA VAL A 65 8.03 -3.25 -7.34
C VAL A 65 8.84 -2.28 -6.48
N SER A 66 10.17 -2.36 -6.53
CA SER A 66 11.04 -1.46 -5.74
C SER A 66 10.87 0.03 -6.07
N ILE A 67 10.49 0.37 -7.30
CA ILE A 67 10.26 1.76 -7.72
C ILE A 67 8.89 2.23 -7.24
N GLN A 68 7.86 1.37 -7.37
CA GLN A 68 6.49 1.70 -7.00
C GLN A 68 6.30 1.89 -5.49
N THR A 69 7.09 1.19 -4.66
CA THR A 69 7.00 1.23 -3.20
C THR A 69 7.80 2.37 -2.55
N ARG A 70 8.67 3.08 -3.29
CA ARG A 70 9.47 4.18 -2.73
C ARG A 70 8.62 5.38 -2.26
N PRO A 71 7.65 5.88 -3.05
CA PRO A 71 6.81 6.99 -2.63
C PRO A 71 5.97 6.67 -1.38
N THR A 72 5.39 5.46 -1.32
CA THR A 72 4.59 5.00 -0.19
C THR A 72 5.45 4.83 1.06
N TYR A 73 6.69 4.33 0.92
CA TYR A 73 7.67 4.27 2.01
C TYR A 73 8.01 5.66 2.57
N MET A 74 8.34 6.63 1.69
CA MET A 74 8.67 7.98 2.12
C MET A 74 7.47 8.69 2.77
N LEU A 75 6.27 8.43 2.26
CA LEU A 75 5.02 8.90 2.87
C LEU A 75 4.83 8.30 4.27
N ALA A 76 4.95 6.98 4.42
CA ALA A 76 4.83 6.29 5.71
C ALA A 76 5.84 6.83 6.73
N LYS A 77 7.12 6.95 6.34
CA LYS A 77 8.16 7.49 7.20
C LYS A 77 7.86 8.91 7.67
N LYS A 78 7.50 9.81 6.74
CA LYS A 78 7.13 11.19 7.07
C LYS A 78 5.91 11.25 7.98
N ALA A 79 4.90 10.42 7.73
CA ALA A 79 3.70 10.37 8.55
C ALA A 79 3.96 9.81 9.94
N ALA A 80 4.85 8.82 10.09
CA ALA A 80 5.29 8.32 11.40
C ALA A 80 5.98 9.43 12.21
N GLU A 81 6.96 10.12 11.62
CA GLU A 81 7.66 11.23 12.28
C GLU A 81 6.68 12.36 12.67
N THR A 82 5.79 12.73 11.75
CA THR A 82 4.81 13.80 11.97
C THR A 82 3.81 13.44 13.05
N SER A 83 3.28 12.21 13.03
CA SER A 83 2.32 11.74 14.04
C SER A 83 2.95 11.63 15.42
N ALA A 84 4.21 11.17 15.54
CA ALA A 84 4.94 11.18 16.80
C ALA A 84 5.10 12.60 17.37
N ASN A 85 5.54 13.55 16.53
CA ASN A 85 5.75 14.94 16.96
C ASN A 85 4.44 15.60 17.41
N ILE A 86 3.36 15.42 16.64
CA ILE A 86 2.04 15.96 16.99
C ILE A 86 1.50 15.30 18.26
N ARG A 87 1.67 13.98 18.41
CA ARG A 87 1.22 13.25 19.60
C ARG A 87 1.82 13.82 20.87
N VAL A 88 3.13 14.08 20.89
CA VAL A 88 3.81 14.71 22.03
C VAL A 88 3.19 16.06 22.36
N GLN A 89 2.95 16.91 21.36
CA GLN A 89 2.30 18.21 21.58
C GLN A 89 0.86 18.08 22.13
N CYS A 90 0.10 17.10 21.63
CA CYS A 90 -1.24 16.79 22.12
C CYS A 90 -1.21 16.29 23.57
N GLU A 91 -0.28 15.41 23.93
CA GLU A 91 -0.12 14.87 25.28
C GLU A 91 0.29 15.95 26.29
N GLU A 92 1.26 16.79 25.94
CA GLU A 92 1.66 17.93 26.77
C GLU A 92 0.50 18.91 27.00
N THR A 93 -0.29 19.16 25.95
CA THR A 93 -1.46 20.05 26.05
C THR A 93 -2.57 19.40 26.87
N LEU A 94 -2.83 18.11 26.67
CA LEU A 94 -3.79 17.34 27.46
C LEU A 94 -3.42 17.33 28.94
N GLY A 95 -2.15 17.09 29.27
CA GLY A 95 -1.65 17.09 30.66
C GLY A 95 -1.86 18.44 31.33
N ARG A 96 -1.58 19.55 30.63
CA ARG A 96 -1.86 20.91 31.13
C ARG A 96 -3.35 21.11 31.43
N TRP A 97 -4.25 20.62 30.58
CA TRP A 97 -5.71 20.76 30.77
C TRP A 97 -6.29 19.84 31.86
N GLN A 98 -5.68 18.68 32.09
CA GLN A 98 -6.08 17.80 33.18
C GLN A 98 -5.70 18.38 34.54
N VAL A 99 -4.51 18.99 34.64
CA VAL A 99 -3.99 19.58 35.88
C VAL A 99 -4.57 20.97 36.14
N ALA A 100 -4.83 21.77 35.09
CA ALA A 100 -5.41 23.09 35.25
C ALA A 100 -6.83 22.99 35.82
N LYS A 101 -7.01 23.48 37.06
CA LYS A 101 -8.32 23.89 37.56
C LYS A 101 -8.70 25.15 36.79
N LEU A 102 -9.33 24.98 35.64
CA LEU A 102 -9.77 26.12 34.85
C LEU A 102 -10.77 26.94 35.67
N PRO A 103 -10.63 28.27 35.70
CA PRO A 103 -11.66 29.12 36.26
C PRO A 103 -12.97 28.86 35.52
N GLN A 104 -14.09 28.75 36.26
CA GLN A 104 -15.42 28.59 35.69
C GLN A 104 -15.93 29.95 35.13
N ASN A 105 -15.24 30.47 34.12
CA ASN A 105 -15.53 31.77 33.52
C ASN A 105 -15.67 31.66 31.99
N PHE A 106 -16.20 32.70 31.34
CA PHE A 106 -16.36 32.75 29.89
C PHE A 106 -15.05 32.61 29.11
N ASP A 107 -13.95 33.09 29.67
CA ASP A 107 -12.63 32.97 29.04
C ASP A 107 -12.22 31.51 28.85
N SER A 108 -12.66 30.62 29.76
CA SER A 108 -12.41 29.18 29.65
C SER A 108 -13.13 28.53 28.46
N LEU A 109 -14.37 28.96 28.16
CA LEU A 109 -15.13 28.48 26.99
C LEU A 109 -14.50 28.95 25.69
N ARG A 110 -14.11 30.22 25.61
CA ARG A 110 -13.37 30.75 24.45
C ARG A 110 -12.07 29.99 24.22
N SER A 111 -11.30 29.78 25.29
CA SER A 111 -10.06 29.01 25.21
C SER A 111 -10.29 27.57 24.77
N ALA A 112 -11.37 26.92 25.22
CA ALA A 112 -11.75 25.58 24.78
C ALA A 112 -12.01 25.54 23.25
N ILE A 113 -12.76 26.50 22.71
CA ILE A 113 -13.04 26.61 21.26
C ILE A 113 -11.75 26.80 20.46
N GLU A 114 -10.90 27.74 20.87
CA GLU A 114 -9.61 28.01 20.21
C GLU A 114 -8.72 26.77 20.21
N ARG A 115 -8.74 25.98 21.28
CA ARG A 115 -7.96 24.75 21.39
C ARG A 115 -8.50 23.61 20.54
N LEU A 116 -9.81 23.46 20.43
CA LEU A 116 -10.41 22.48 19.54
C LEU A 116 -10.12 22.81 18.06
N LYS A 117 -10.19 24.10 17.70
CA LYS A 117 -9.79 24.58 16.37
C LYS A 117 -8.31 24.33 16.09
N PHE A 118 -7.43 24.66 17.05
CA PHE A 118 -6.01 24.37 16.94
C PHE A 118 -5.74 22.86 16.79
N LEU A 119 -6.44 22.01 17.56
CA LEU A 119 -6.30 20.56 17.45
C LEU A 119 -6.73 20.05 16.07
N ARG A 120 -7.84 20.55 15.54
CA ARG A 120 -8.29 20.26 14.17
C ARG A 120 -7.21 20.62 13.16
N ASP A 121 -6.72 21.85 13.19
CA ASP A 121 -5.71 22.34 12.24
C ASP A 121 -4.38 21.57 12.36
N LEU A 122 -4.06 21.10 13.56
CA LEU A 122 -2.87 20.30 13.81
C LEU A 122 -2.98 18.91 13.18
N VAL A 123 -4.16 18.28 13.28
CA VAL A 123 -4.42 16.92 12.80
C VAL A 123 -4.86 16.88 11.33
N ASP A 124 -5.46 17.93 10.79
CA ASP A 124 -5.89 18.05 9.39
C ASP A 124 -4.68 18.24 8.46
N ARG A 125 -3.93 17.14 8.27
CA ARG A 125 -2.70 17.08 7.49
C ARG A 125 -2.91 16.16 6.31
N THR A 126 -2.56 16.66 5.12
CA THR A 126 -2.69 15.91 3.86
C THR A 126 -1.97 14.57 3.88
N GLU A 127 -0.88 14.46 4.63
CA GLU A 127 -0.12 13.22 4.78
C GLU A 127 -0.96 12.11 5.42
N PHE A 128 -1.82 12.44 6.38
CA PHE A 128 -2.65 11.45 7.07
C PHE A 128 -3.79 10.94 6.20
N VAL A 129 -4.41 11.84 5.41
CA VAL A 129 -5.42 11.46 4.41
C VAL A 129 -4.81 10.52 3.38
N ARG A 130 -3.63 10.87 2.85
CA ARG A 130 -2.93 10.05 1.86
C ARG A 130 -2.53 8.70 2.41
N VAL A 131 -2.03 8.67 3.65
CA VAL A 131 -1.70 7.42 4.33
C VAL A 131 -2.91 6.50 4.41
N GLN A 132 -4.12 6.99 4.71
CA GLN A 132 -5.32 6.13 4.73
C GLN A 132 -5.74 5.60 3.36
N THR A 133 -5.46 6.34 2.29
CA THR A 133 -5.78 5.90 0.92
C THR A 133 -4.72 4.95 0.34
N GLU A 134 -3.45 5.13 0.72
CA GLU A 134 -2.31 4.40 0.15
C GLU A 134 -1.88 3.20 1.03
N ILE A 135 -2.14 3.26 2.34
CA ILE A 135 -1.81 2.24 3.33
C ILE A 135 -3.13 1.85 4.01
N GLU A 136 -3.54 0.60 3.97
CA GLU A 136 -4.86 0.18 4.48
C GLU A 136 -4.97 0.42 6.01
N PHE A 137 -5.94 1.25 6.44
CA PHE A 137 -6.25 1.50 7.86
C PHE A 137 -7.52 0.75 8.29
N THR A 138 -7.46 0.06 9.43
CA THR A 138 -8.56 -0.77 9.94
C THR A 138 -9.37 -0.13 11.08
N HIS A 139 -8.90 0.96 11.67
CA HIS A 139 -9.47 1.53 12.90
C HIS A 139 -10.15 2.89 12.64
N MET A 140 -9.70 3.97 13.29
CA MET A 140 -10.34 5.28 13.20
C MET A 140 -9.97 6.00 11.89
N ARG A 141 -10.97 6.35 11.08
CA ARG A 141 -10.76 7.14 9.86
C ARG A 141 -10.47 8.59 10.19
N HIS A 142 -9.68 9.25 9.36
CA HIS A 142 -9.27 10.63 9.55
C HIS A 142 -10.49 11.55 9.58
N GLU A 143 -11.42 11.34 8.64
CA GLU A 143 -12.71 12.03 8.55
C GLU A 143 -13.57 11.85 9.82
N GLN A 144 -13.50 10.70 10.48
CA GLN A 144 -14.24 10.46 11.72
C GLN A 144 -13.66 11.27 12.89
N LEU A 145 -12.34 11.39 12.96
CA LEU A 145 -11.70 12.23 13.97
C LEU A 145 -12.00 13.71 13.74
N ILE A 146 -11.84 14.20 12.50
CA ILE A 146 -12.10 15.60 12.16
C ILE A 146 -13.58 15.94 12.44
N SER A 147 -14.51 15.11 12.01
CA SER A 147 -15.94 15.34 12.27
C SER A 147 -16.27 15.33 13.77
N SER A 148 -15.65 14.44 14.56
CA SER A 148 -15.78 14.42 16.02
C SER A 148 -15.26 15.71 16.67
N ILE A 149 -14.13 16.25 16.22
CA ILE A 149 -13.58 17.53 16.73
C ILE A 149 -14.48 18.70 16.32
N GLU A 150 -15.00 18.71 15.10
CA GLU A 150 -15.92 19.76 14.62
C GLU A 150 -17.26 19.73 15.35
N GLU A 151 -17.79 18.55 15.67
CA GLU A 151 -18.99 18.41 16.49
C GLU A 151 -18.76 18.91 17.91
N ALA A 152 -17.64 18.54 18.53
CA ALA A 152 -17.25 19.06 19.84
C ALA A 152 -17.11 20.59 19.83
N THR A 153 -16.46 21.15 18.80
CA THR A 153 -16.28 22.60 18.64
C THR A 153 -17.63 23.31 18.55
N ARG A 154 -18.54 22.83 17.70
CA ARG A 154 -19.89 23.39 17.55
C ARG A 154 -20.70 23.30 18.85
N GLY A 155 -20.53 22.22 19.61
CA GLY A 155 -21.15 22.07 20.93
C GLY A 155 -20.72 23.17 21.89
N VAL A 156 -19.42 23.41 22.00
CA VAL A 156 -18.87 24.46 22.88
C VAL A 156 -19.21 25.86 22.38
N GLU A 157 -19.21 26.10 21.07
CA GLU A 157 -19.62 27.38 20.48
C GLU A 157 -21.07 27.71 20.82
N ARG A 158 -21.99 26.74 20.75
CA ARG A 158 -23.39 26.93 21.16
C ARG A 158 -23.50 27.28 22.64
N ASP A 159 -22.78 26.57 23.50
CA ASP A 159 -22.78 26.84 24.94
C ASP A 159 -22.23 28.25 25.27
N PHE A 160 -21.26 28.71 24.47
CA PHE A 160 -20.71 30.07 24.56
C PHE A 160 -21.72 31.14 24.13
N GLU A 161 -22.44 30.93 23.03
CA GLU A 161 -23.48 31.85 22.54
C GLU A 161 -24.67 31.96 23.51
N GLU A 162 -25.04 30.86 24.17
CA GLU A 162 -26.12 30.82 25.17
C GLU A 162 -25.71 31.41 26.54
N ILE A 163 -24.45 31.86 26.69
CA ILE A 163 -23.93 32.46 27.94
C ILE A 163 -24.05 31.48 29.13
N ASN A 164 -23.98 30.16 28.87
CA ASN A 164 -24.27 29.14 29.87
C ASN A 164 -23.01 28.69 30.64
N ILE A 165 -22.67 29.42 31.71
CA ILE A 165 -21.48 29.15 32.54
C ILE A 165 -21.52 27.76 33.19
N GLU A 166 -22.70 27.23 33.48
CA GLU A 166 -22.86 25.91 34.11
C GLU A 166 -22.34 24.77 33.21
N ARG A 167 -22.19 25.02 31.89
CA ARG A 167 -21.66 24.04 30.92
C ARG A 167 -20.14 24.07 30.73
N VAL A 168 -19.41 24.93 31.43
CA VAL A 168 -17.93 24.94 31.41
C VAL A 168 -17.31 23.55 31.66
N PRO A 169 -17.81 22.71 32.59
CA PRO A 169 -17.29 21.35 32.76
C PRO A 169 -17.45 20.46 31.51
N ILE A 170 -18.59 20.58 30.80
CA ILE A 170 -18.88 19.82 29.58
C ILE A 170 -17.93 20.23 28.47
N ALA A 171 -17.69 21.54 28.29
CA ALA A 171 -16.73 22.04 27.32
C ALA A 171 -15.31 21.54 27.59
N ARG A 172 -14.91 21.47 28.87
CA ARG A 172 -13.62 20.90 29.26
C ARG A 172 -13.55 19.41 28.92
N GLU A 173 -14.59 18.64 29.23
CA GLU A 173 -14.67 17.22 28.88
C GLU A 173 -14.60 17.00 27.38
N ALA A 174 -15.26 17.84 26.59
CA ALA A 174 -15.18 17.82 25.13
C ALA A 174 -13.73 18.03 24.64
N VAL A 175 -13.04 19.06 25.14
CA VAL A 175 -11.63 19.32 24.79
C VAL A 175 -10.74 18.13 25.16
N VAL A 176 -10.88 17.61 26.39
CA VAL A 176 -10.10 16.47 26.89
C VAL A 176 -10.39 15.21 26.08
N GLY A 177 -11.66 14.94 25.77
CA GLY A 177 -12.10 13.81 24.97
C GLY A 177 -11.56 13.86 23.54
N SER A 178 -11.68 15.01 22.87
CA SER A 178 -11.13 15.23 21.54
C SER A 178 -9.61 15.06 21.50
N HIS A 179 -8.88 15.57 22.50
CA HIS A 179 -7.43 15.37 22.60
C HIS A 179 -7.06 13.90 22.80
N LYS A 180 -7.79 13.15 23.65
CA LYS A 180 -7.57 11.70 23.82
C LYS A 180 -7.79 10.94 22.52
N ASN A 181 -8.88 11.23 21.81
CA ASN A 181 -9.18 10.62 20.52
C ASN A 181 -8.08 10.94 19.49
N ALA A 182 -7.60 12.18 19.44
CA ALA A 182 -6.50 12.58 18.58
C ALA A 182 -5.19 11.85 18.92
N VAL A 183 -4.83 11.74 20.20
CA VAL A 183 -3.64 10.99 20.65
C VAL A 183 -3.73 9.52 20.24
N MET A 184 -4.88 8.88 20.46
CA MET A 184 -5.11 7.49 20.05
C MET A 184 -4.98 7.32 18.54
N TYR A 185 -5.57 8.22 17.76
CA TYR A 185 -5.47 8.22 16.30
C TYR A 185 -4.02 8.39 15.82
N LEU A 186 -3.29 9.36 16.37
CA LEU A 186 -1.89 9.61 16.01
C LEU A 186 -0.99 8.43 16.36
N GLN A 187 -1.24 7.78 17.50
CA GLN A 187 -0.54 6.56 17.88
C GLN A 187 -0.80 5.43 16.87
N GLN A 188 -2.05 5.24 16.43
CA GLN A 188 -2.38 4.25 15.40
C GLN A 188 -1.68 4.55 14.08
N VAL A 189 -1.68 5.82 13.64
CA VAL A 189 -0.98 6.23 12.42
C VAL A 189 0.51 5.95 12.53
N HIS A 190 1.11 6.30 13.65
CA HIS A 190 2.52 6.04 13.93
C HIS A 190 2.86 4.55 13.85
N ASP A 191 2.08 3.70 14.52
CA ASP A 191 2.36 2.27 14.62
C ASP A 191 2.20 1.56 13.27
N ILE A 192 1.15 1.89 12.51
CA ILE A 192 0.93 1.35 11.16
C ILE A 192 2.06 1.78 10.22
N CYS A 193 2.40 3.07 10.21
CA CYS A 193 3.47 3.58 9.36
C CYS A 193 4.83 2.98 9.73
N ASN A 194 5.15 2.80 11.01
CA ASN A 194 6.38 2.14 11.44
C ASN A 194 6.42 0.67 11.09
N SER A 195 5.31 -0.06 11.23
CA SER A 195 5.23 -1.46 10.77
C SER A 195 5.50 -1.55 9.27
N TYR A 196 4.88 -0.66 8.48
CA TYR A 196 5.10 -0.61 7.04
C TYR A 196 6.56 -0.32 6.67
N VAL A 197 7.18 0.67 7.33
CA VAL A 197 8.60 1.01 7.14
C VAL A 197 9.50 -0.19 7.50
N SER A 198 9.25 -0.85 8.63
CA SER A 198 10.03 -2.02 9.06
C SER A 198 9.88 -3.20 8.10
N ASP A 199 8.68 -3.45 7.59
CA ASP A 199 8.44 -4.50 6.60
C ASP A 199 9.15 -4.21 5.28
N PHE A 200 9.13 -2.95 4.85
CA PHE A 200 9.84 -2.50 3.67
C PHE A 200 11.35 -2.69 3.83
N ASP A 201 11.92 -2.25 4.94
CA ASP A 201 13.36 -2.38 5.21
C ASP A 201 13.78 -3.86 5.19
N ARG A 202 13.00 -4.76 5.81
CA ARG A 202 13.22 -6.22 5.78
C ARG A 202 13.20 -6.80 4.37
N ILE A 203 12.23 -6.39 3.53
CA ILE A 203 12.15 -6.85 2.13
C ILE A 203 13.36 -6.36 1.34
N THR A 204 13.79 -5.11 1.54
CA THR A 204 14.94 -4.55 0.82
C THR A 204 16.27 -5.16 1.25
N GLU A 205 16.40 -5.60 2.50
CA GLU A 205 17.59 -6.30 2.99
C GLU A 205 17.78 -7.64 2.27
N HIS A 206 16.71 -8.41 2.04
CA HIS A 206 16.76 -9.65 1.26
C HIS A 206 17.07 -9.46 -0.24
N LEU A 207 16.99 -8.24 -0.75
CA LEU A 207 17.28 -7.90 -2.14
C LEU A 207 18.72 -7.42 -2.36
N ARG A 208 19.46 -7.13 -1.29
CA ARG A 208 20.89 -6.77 -1.34
C ARG A 208 21.77 -8.02 -1.29
#